data_AF-A0A4V2NQK5-F1
#
_entry.id   AF-A0A4V2NQK5-F1
#
_cell.length_a   1.000
_cell.length_b   1.000
_cell.length_c   1.000
_cell.angle_alpha   90.00
_cell.angle_beta   90.00
_cell.angle_gamma   90.00
#
_symmetry.space_group_name_H-M   'P 1'
#
loop_
_entity.id
_entity.type
_entity.pdbx_description
1 polymer ?
#
loop_
_entity_poly.entity_id
_entity_poly.type
_entity_poly.pdbx_seq_one_letter_code
_entity_poly.pdbx_strand_id
1 'polypeptide(L)' 'MKQFEIEFHMINDEVLTQVVEAESRYAALETIYQSFRHATDGFVQFEDEWIIFLDHVVYVKAFEIVE' A
#
# COMPACT_ATOMS: atom_id res chain seq x y z
N MET A 1 -10.04 13.12 7.73
CA MET A 1 -8.68 12.64 7.43
C MET A 1 -7.97 12.16 8.69
N LYS A 2 -7.67 10.87 8.75
CA LYS A 2 -6.86 10.18 9.76
C LYS A 2 -5.61 9.62 9.09
N GLN A 3 -4.57 9.35 9.87
CA GLN A 3 -3.36 8.69 9.35
C GLN A 3 -3.41 7.19 9.60
N PHE A 4 -3.01 6.42 8.59
CA PHE A 4 -2.90 4.98 8.66
C PHE A 4 -1.49 4.55 8.28
N GLU A 5 -0.87 3.74 9.12
CA GLU A 5 0.34 2.99 8.77
C GLU A 5 -0.08 1.73 8.02
N ILE A 6 0.43 1.61 6.79
CA ILE A 6 0.24 0.47 5.91
C ILE A 6 1.50 -0.39 5.99
N GLU A 7 1.35 -1.64 6.39
CA GLU A 7 2.41 -2.64 6.36
C GLU A 7 2.23 -3.55 5.14
N PHE A 8 3.26 -3.65 4.31
CA PHE A 8 3.37 -4.61 3.21
C PHE A 8 4.23 -5.77 3.68
N HIS A 9 3.62 -6.94 3.84
CA HIS A 9 4.32 -8.15 4.27
C HIS A 9 4.75 -8.94 3.05
N MET A 10 6.06 -9.07 2.87
CA MET A 10 6.70 -9.60 1.68
C MET A 10 6.96 -11.11 1.78
N ILE A 11 7.13 -11.80 0.65
CA ILE A 11 7.43 -13.25 0.60
C ILE A 11 8.77 -13.63 1.23
N ASN A 12 9.69 -12.67 1.36
CA ASN A 12 11.01 -12.82 1.97
C ASN A 12 11.02 -12.45 3.47
N ASP A 13 9.85 -12.39 4.11
CA ASP A 13 9.62 -11.96 5.50
C ASP A 13 10.00 -10.49 5.79
N GLU A 14 10.26 -9.68 4.75
CA GLU A 14 10.47 -8.24 4.87
C GLU A 14 9.12 -7.53 5.10
N VAL A 15 9.15 -6.44 5.88
CA VAL A 15 8.00 -5.58 6.10
C VAL A 15 8.36 -4.16 5.67
N LEU A 16 7.66 -3.68 4.65
CA LEU A 16 7.73 -2.27 4.22
C LEU A 16 6.57 -1.50 4.82
N THR A 17 6.81 -0.24 5.19
CA THR A 17 5.79 0.60 5.84
C THR A 17 5.58 1.89 5.06
N GLN A 18 4.32 2.31 4.92
CA GLN A 18 3.95 3.58 4.32
C GLN A 18 2.83 4.25 5.13
N VAL A 19 2.87 5.57 5.28
CA VAL A 19 1.76 6.32 5.90
C VAL A 19 0.83 6.85 4.80
N VAL A 20 -0.47 6.62 4.98
CA VAL A 20 -1.52 7.09 4.08
C VAL A 20 -2.56 7.89 4.87
N GLU A 21 -2.99 9.02 4.32
CA GLU A 21 -4.12 9.78 4.85
C GLU A 21 -5.43 9.32 4.21
N ALA A 22 -6.41 8.94 5.04
CA ALA A 22 -7.71 8.48 4.56
C ALA A 22 -8.83 8.77 5.57
N GLU A 23 -10.08 8.70 5.12
CA GLU A 23 -11.24 8.87 6.00
C GLU A 23 -11.55 7.63 6.87
N SER A 24 -11.03 6.46 6.47
CA SER A 24 -11.19 5.22 7.22
C SER A 24 -10.11 4.21 6.85
N ARG A 25 -9.95 3.17 7.66
CA ARG A 25 -9.08 2.03 7.36
C ARG A 25 -9.43 1.37 6.01
N TYR A 26 -10.72 1.26 5.72
CA TYR A 26 -11.20 0.73 4.44
C TYR A 26 -10.74 1.61 3.28
N ALA A 27 -10.92 2.93 3.39
CA ALA A 27 -10.49 3.86 2.35
C ALA A 27 -8.96 3.83 2.15
N ALA A 28 -8.18 3.68 3.21
CA ALA A 28 -6.72 3.53 3.11
C ALA A 28 -6.34 2.26 2.32
N LEU A 29 -6.96 1.11 2.63
CA LEU A 29 -6.73 -0.13 1.89
C LEU A 29 -7.22 -0.07 0.44
N GLU A 30 -8.34 0.61 0.18
CA GLU A 30 -8.86 0.83 -1.18
C GLU A 30 -7.86 1.65 -2.00
N THR A 31 -7.24 2.70 -1.44
CA THR A 31 -6.18 3.46 -2.12
C THR A 31 -5.02 2.56 -2.53
N ILE A 32 -4.56 1.67 -1.63
CA ILE A 32 -3.50 0.70 -1.96
C ILE A 32 -3.94 -0.27 -3.07
N TYR A 33 -5.16 -0.79 -2.98
CA TYR A 33 -5.72 -1.69 -4.00
C TYR A 33 -5.79 -1.02 -5.38
N GLN A 34 -6.26 0.23 -5.45
CA GLN A 34 -6.32 0.98 -6.70
C GLN A 34 -4.92 1.26 -7.27
N SER A 35 -3.93 1.55 -6.42
CA SER A 35 -2.53 1.68 -6.86
C SER A 35 -2.00 0.38 -7.48
N PHE A 36 -2.30 -0.77 -6.88
CA PHE A 36 -1.93 -2.07 -7.43
C PHE A 36 -2.63 -2.35 -8.77
N ARG A 37 -3.93 -2.08 -8.85
CA ARG A 37 -4.72 -2.27 -10.07
C ARG A 37 -4.19 -1.42 -11.23
N HIS A 38 -3.90 -0.15 -10.98
CA HIS A 38 -3.33 0.72 -12.02
C HIS A 38 -1.96 0.23 -12.51
N ALA A 39 -1.11 -0.29 -11.62
CA ALA A 39 0.17 -0.87 -12.02
C ALA A 39 0.01 -2.08 -12.95
N THR A 40 -1.00 -2.94 -12.71
CA THR A 40 -1.26 -4.12 -13.55
C THR A 40 -1.87 -3.78 -14.91
N ASP A 41 -2.56 -2.64 -15.05
CA ASP A 41 -3.24 -2.23 -16.28
C ASP A 41 -2.29 -1.57 -17.33
N GLY A 42 -0.99 -1.44 -17.04
CA GLY A 42 0.05 -1.05 -18.00
C GLY A 42 0.08 0.44 -18.39
N PHE A 43 -0.71 1.29 -17.74
CA PHE A 43 -0.81 2.74 -17.97
C PHE A 43 -0.19 3.54 -16.82
N VAL A 44 1.12 3.41 -16.62
CA VAL A 44 1.80 4.06 -15.51
C VAL A 44 3.19 4.52 -15.99
N GLN A 45 3.32 5.80 -16.35
CA GLN A 45 4.61 6.52 -16.34
C GLN A 45 4.85 6.97 -14.90
N PHE A 46 5.56 6.18 -14.08
CA PHE A 46 5.86 6.58 -12.71
C PHE A 46 7.34 6.38 -12.39
N GLU A 47 7.88 7.35 -11.66
CA GLU A 47 9.26 7.40 -11.16
C GLU A 47 9.46 6.59 -9.85
N ASP A 48 8.47 5.82 -9.40
CA ASP A 48 8.48 5.20 -8.07
C ASP A 48 8.80 3.70 -8.09
N GLU A 49 9.90 3.33 -7.42
CA GLU A 49 10.46 1.98 -7.24
C GLU A 49 9.49 0.95 -6.62
N TRP A 50 8.32 1.36 -6.15
CA TRP A 50 7.40 0.57 -5.34
C TRP A 50 6.64 -0.51 -6.13
N ILE A 51 6.46 -0.32 -7.44
CA ILE A 51 5.76 -1.28 -8.31
C ILE A 51 6.53 -2.61 -8.46
N ILE A 52 7.86 -2.60 -8.30
CA ILE A 52 8.69 -3.81 -8.44
C ILE A 52 8.40 -4.81 -7.31
N PHE A 53 7.88 -4.34 -6.18
CA PHE A 53 7.60 -5.17 -5.01
C PHE A 53 6.24 -5.85 -5.05
N LEU A 54 5.36 -5.51 -6.01
CA LEU A 54 3.98 -6.03 -6.05
C LEU A 54 3.90 -7.55 -6.19
N ASP A 55 4.75 -8.14 -7.01
CA ASP A 55 4.81 -9.60 -7.19
C ASP A 55 5.27 -10.35 -5.91
N HIS A 56 5.75 -9.61 -4.91
CA HIS A 56 6.36 -10.13 -3.70
C HIS A 56 5.55 -9.82 -2.44
N VAL A 57 4.41 -9.10 -2.54
CA VAL A 57 3.52 -8.84 -1.39
C VAL A 57 2.61 -10.04 -1.13
N VAL A 58 2.63 -10.58 0.09
CA VAL A 58 1.75 -11.68 0.53
C VAL A 58 0.42 -11.12 1.06
N TYR A 59 0.50 -10.13 1.95
CA TYR A 59 -0.67 -9.47 2.52
C TYR A 59 -0.35 -8.06 2.98
N VAL A 60 -1.40 -7.25 3.13
CA VAL A 60 -1.31 -5.85 3.60
C VAL A 60 -2.10 -5.70 4.89
N LYS A 61 -1.56 -4.94 5.85
CA LYS A 61 -2.27 -4.51 7.06
C LYS A 61 -2.33 -2.99 7.12
N ALA A 62 -3.37 -2.47 7.75
CA ALA A 62 -3.55 -1.03 7.95
C ALA A 62 -3.90 -0.76 9.41
N PHE A 63 -3.12 0.09 10.06
CA PHE A 63 -3.26 0.49 11.46
C PHE A 63 -3.53 1.98 11.54
N GLU A 64 -4.60 2.38 12.25
CA GLU A 64 -4.84 3.80 12.52
C GLU A 64 -3.78 4.30 13.49
N ILE A 65 -3.10 5.39 13.14
CA ILE A 65 -2.15 6.06 14.03
C ILE A 65 -2.98 6.90 15.00
N VAL A 66 -3.04 6.47 16.25
CA VAL A 66 -3.74 7.17 17.34
C VAL A 66 -2.66 7.84 18.19
N GLU A 67 -2.56 9.16 18.12
CA GLU A 67 -1.72 9.98 19.02
C GLU A 67 -2.24 9.97 20.47
#